data_AF-A0A0Q7XAF9-F1
#
_entry.id   AF-A0A0Q7XAF9-F1
#
_cell.length_a   1.000
_cell.length_b   1.000
_cell.length_c   1.000
_cell.angle_alpha   90.00
_cell.angle_beta   90.00
_cell.angle_gamma   90.00
#
_symmetry.space_group_name_H-M   'P 1'
#
loop_
_entity.id
_entity.type
_entity.pdbx_description
1 polymer ?
#
loop_
_entity_poly.entity_id
_entity_poly.type
_entity_poly.pdbx_seq_one_letter_code
_entity_poly.pdbx_strand_id
1 'polypeptide(L)'
;MNIPLLLALAAGLSGPAAGSESLDEYRRLPECRLSADGKHLLQEPCRTAPARKNLPRRPVPLAVTPTPRIAPAPDSSLTWAPMLTRRDSHATPTPIAQLPRAGQPALPPGAILPPTTPLPGPSAPIPVQCDAGGCLDASGIYYHGPPGQVISPSGKVCSQSGGWMTCY
;
A
#
# COMPACT_ATOMS: atom_id res chain seq x y z
N MET A 1 -69.94 9.04 -5.50
CA MET A 1 -69.70 9.04 -4.04
C MET A 1 -69.20 7.64 -3.68
N ASN A 2 -67.88 7.46 -3.56
CA ASN A 2 -67.13 7.40 -2.29
C ASN A 2 -67.20 5.98 -1.67
N ILE A 3 -66.16 5.22 -1.32
CA ILE A 3 -64.69 5.37 -1.14
C ILE A 3 -64.09 3.94 -1.17
N PRO A 4 -62.88 3.70 -1.74
CA PRO A 4 -62.11 2.49 -1.51
C PRO A 4 -61.20 2.68 -0.27
N LEU A 5 -61.18 1.71 0.66
CA LEU A 5 -60.26 1.73 1.79
C LEU A 5 -59.74 0.32 2.12
N LEU A 6 -58.47 0.12 1.78
CA LEU A 6 -57.41 -0.56 2.54
C LEU A 6 -57.80 -1.76 3.41
N LEU A 7 -57.31 -2.96 3.07
CA LEU A 7 -56.71 -3.88 4.05
C LEU A 7 -55.99 -5.03 3.34
N ALA A 8 -54.66 -5.01 3.35
CA ALA A 8 -53.78 -6.20 3.49
C ALA A 8 -52.32 -5.74 3.39
N LEU A 9 -51.86 -5.03 4.43
CA LEU A 9 -50.45 -5.00 4.79
C LEU A 9 -50.02 -6.39 5.28
N ALA A 10 -48.74 -6.68 5.05
CA ALA A 10 -47.90 -7.65 5.78
C ALA A 10 -47.97 -9.13 5.34
N ALA A 11 -47.29 -9.43 4.23
CA ALA A 11 -46.58 -10.70 4.10
C ALA A 11 -45.28 -10.45 3.30
N GLY A 12 -44.11 -10.54 3.93
CA GLY A 12 -42.86 -10.56 3.17
C GLY A 12 -41.55 -10.17 3.87
N LEU A 13 -41.55 -9.51 5.04
CA LEU A 13 -40.29 -9.30 5.78
C LEU A 13 -39.99 -10.53 6.65
N SER A 14 -39.61 -11.63 6.01
CA SER A 14 -38.88 -12.72 6.66
C SER A 14 -37.41 -12.62 6.23
N GLY A 15 -36.70 -11.66 6.82
CA GLY A 15 -35.24 -11.69 6.83
C GLY A 15 -34.82 -12.68 7.93
N PRO A 16 -33.92 -13.65 7.66
CA PRO A 16 -33.48 -14.57 8.70
C PRO A 16 -32.82 -13.79 9.83
N ALA A 17 -33.34 -13.98 11.04
CA ALA A 17 -32.67 -13.58 12.26
C ALA A 17 -31.28 -14.22 12.25
N ALA A 18 -30.22 -13.39 12.27
CA ALA A 18 -28.84 -13.82 12.32
C ALA A 18 -28.56 -14.48 13.69
N GLY A 19 -28.98 -15.73 13.82
CA GLY A 19 -28.78 -16.58 14.99
C GLY A 19 -27.39 -17.19 14.99
N SER A 20 -26.86 -17.40 16.19
CA SER A 20 -25.64 -18.16 16.48
C SER A 20 -25.60 -19.52 15.77
N GLU A 21 -26.74 -20.12 15.44
CA GLU A 21 -26.86 -21.33 14.62
C GLU A 21 -26.12 -21.24 13.27
N SER A 22 -26.15 -20.08 12.61
CA SER A 22 -25.45 -19.87 11.32
C SER A 22 -23.92 -19.89 11.44
N LEU A 23 -23.38 -19.47 12.59
CA LEU A 23 -21.94 -19.49 12.87
C LEU A 23 -21.45 -20.89 13.22
N ASP A 24 -22.24 -21.66 13.97
CA ASP A 24 -21.90 -23.04 14.29
C ASP A 24 -21.99 -23.95 13.06
N GLU A 25 -22.96 -23.70 12.17
CA GLU A 25 -23.01 -24.33 10.84
C GLU A 25 -21.74 -23.99 10.04
N TYR A 26 -21.38 -22.71 9.96
CA TYR A 26 -20.16 -22.24 9.28
C TYR A 26 -18.86 -22.86 9.84
N ARG A 27 -18.79 -23.12 11.15
CA ARG A 27 -17.63 -23.76 11.78
C ARG A 27 -17.49 -25.25 11.44
N ARG A 28 -18.58 -25.92 11.04
CA ARG A 28 -18.59 -27.33 10.61
C ARG A 28 -18.16 -27.51 9.16
N LEU A 29 -18.21 -26.44 8.35
CA LEU A 29 -17.77 -26.50 6.96
C LEU A 29 -16.27 -26.79 6.86
N PRO A 30 -15.83 -27.57 5.86
CA PRO A 30 -14.43 -27.84 5.62
C PRO A 30 -13.68 -26.57 5.21
N GLU A 31 -12.36 -26.54 5.42
CA GLU A 31 -11.54 -25.42 4.95
C GLU A 31 -11.46 -25.37 3.43
N CYS A 32 -11.57 -24.17 2.87
CA CYS A 32 -11.46 -23.93 1.45
C CYS A 32 -10.06 -24.34 0.95
N ARG A 33 -10.03 -25.35 0.08
CA ARG A 33 -8.84 -25.76 -0.67
C ARG A 33 -9.09 -25.56 -2.16
N LEU A 34 -8.04 -25.25 -2.90
CA LEU A 34 -8.09 -25.16 -4.35
C LEU A 34 -8.18 -26.57 -4.96
N SER A 35 -8.91 -26.68 -6.07
CA SER A 35 -8.89 -27.87 -6.93
C SER A 35 -7.50 -28.06 -7.56
N ALA A 36 -7.25 -29.23 -8.15
CA ALA A 36 -6.00 -29.50 -8.86
C ALA A 36 -5.71 -28.48 -9.99
N ASP A 37 -6.76 -27.91 -10.59
CA ASP A 37 -6.69 -26.90 -11.63
C ASP A 37 -6.21 -25.52 -11.12
N GLY A 38 -6.26 -25.29 -9.81
CA GLY A 38 -5.86 -24.03 -9.18
C GLY A 38 -6.79 -22.85 -9.47
N LYS A 39 -7.92 -23.07 -10.16
CA LYS A 39 -8.87 -22.02 -10.58
C LYS A 39 -10.19 -22.04 -9.83
N HIS A 40 -10.53 -23.16 -9.21
CA HIS A 40 -11.79 -23.35 -8.48
C HIS A 40 -11.51 -23.91 -7.10
N LEU A 41 -12.49 -23.74 -6.22
CA LEU A 41 -12.49 -24.41 -4.93
C LEU A 41 -12.81 -25.89 -5.14
N LEU A 42 -12.19 -26.75 -4.32
CA LEU A 42 -12.42 -28.19 -4.36
C LEU A 42 -13.87 -28.55 -4.01
N GLN A 43 -14.52 -27.75 -3.14
CA GLN A 43 -15.90 -27.94 -2.69
C GLN A 43 -16.53 -26.62 -2.26
N GLU A 44 -17.82 -26.44 -2.57
CA GLU A 44 -18.65 -25.31 -2.13
C GLU A 44 -19.91 -25.86 -1.42
N PRO A 45 -20.31 -25.34 -0.25
CA PRO A 45 -19.74 -24.22 0.50
C PRO A 45 -18.60 -24.64 1.43
N CYS A 46 -17.56 -23.80 1.56
CA CYS A 46 -16.41 -24.03 2.42
C CYS A 46 -16.08 -22.81 3.30
N ARG A 47 -15.30 -23.05 4.36
CA ARG A 47 -14.85 -22.04 5.33
C ARG A 47 -13.48 -21.49 4.96
N THR A 48 -13.23 -20.20 5.19
CA THR A 48 -11.89 -19.63 5.03
C THR A 48 -10.90 -20.24 6.04
N ALA A 49 -9.65 -20.41 5.61
CA ALA A 49 -8.60 -20.94 6.48
C ALA A 49 -8.31 -19.96 7.64
N PRO A 50 -8.03 -20.45 8.85
CA PRO A 50 -7.72 -19.62 10.00
C PRO A 50 -6.44 -18.81 9.77
N ALA A 51 -6.41 -17.59 10.31
CA ALA A 51 -5.22 -16.76 10.27
C ALA A 51 -4.05 -17.49 10.95
N ARG A 52 -2.87 -17.45 10.33
CA ARG A 52 -1.66 -18.01 10.96
C ARG A 52 -1.41 -17.27 12.27
N LYS A 53 -1.21 -18.03 13.35
CA LYS A 53 -0.79 -17.49 14.65
C LYS A 53 0.50 -16.68 14.44
N ASN A 54 0.58 -15.48 15.01
CA ASN A 54 1.80 -14.69 14.98
C ASN A 54 2.90 -15.47 15.71
N LEU A 55 3.87 -16.00 14.97
CA LEU A 55 5.03 -16.65 15.56
C LEU A 55 6.07 -15.57 15.92
N PRO A 56 6.61 -15.61 17.16
CA PRO A 56 7.66 -14.68 17.55
C PRO A 56 8.88 -14.86 16.64
N ARG A 57 9.39 -13.76 16.07
CA ARG A 57 10.63 -13.79 15.29
C ARG A 57 11.80 -14.06 16.24
N ARG A 58 12.70 -14.96 15.84
CA ARG A 58 13.97 -15.15 16.55
C ARG A 58 14.77 -13.85 16.49
N PRO A 59 15.30 -13.32 17.60
CA PRO A 59 16.17 -12.16 17.56
C PRO A 59 17.45 -12.48 16.78
N VAL A 60 17.81 -11.59 15.86
CA VAL A 60 19.07 -11.65 15.09
C VAL A 60 20.01 -10.61 15.69
N PRO A 61 21.26 -10.95 16.07
CA PRO A 61 22.22 -9.96 16.54
C PRO A 61 22.58 -9.00 15.41
N LEU A 62 22.49 -7.70 15.66
CA LEU A 62 22.96 -6.67 14.72
C LEU A 62 24.47 -6.51 14.87
N ALA A 63 25.23 -6.90 13.85
CA ALA A 63 26.64 -6.52 13.71
C ALA A 63 26.71 -5.29 12.79
N VAL A 64 27.04 -4.12 13.36
CA VAL A 64 27.25 -2.89 12.59
C VAL A 64 28.73 -2.78 12.23
N THR A 65 29.06 -3.02 10.96
CA THR A 65 30.41 -2.78 10.44
C THR A 65 30.56 -1.28 10.11
N PRO A 66 31.56 -0.56 10.66
CA PRO A 66 31.81 0.82 10.29
C PRO A 66 32.11 0.93 8.79
N THR A 67 31.44 1.85 8.10
CA THR A 67 31.80 2.19 6.72
C THR A 67 33.16 2.90 6.72
N PRO A 68 34.09 2.52 5.82
CA PRO A 68 35.34 3.23 5.68
C PRO A 68 35.07 4.67 5.23
N ARG A 69 35.81 5.62 5.81
CA ARG A 69 35.73 7.03 5.43
C ARG A 69 36.26 7.18 4.00
N ILE A 70 35.39 7.58 3.07
CA ILE A 70 35.79 7.95 1.70
C ILE A 70 36.63 9.23 1.82
N ALA A 71 37.90 9.16 1.42
CA ALA A 71 38.75 10.34 1.32
C ALA A 71 38.17 11.31 0.28
N PRO A 72 38.33 12.64 0.43
CA PRO A 72 37.96 13.60 -0.60
C PRO A 72 38.55 13.19 -1.95
N ALA A 73 37.76 13.34 -3.02
CA ALA A 73 38.25 13.10 -4.37
C ALA A 73 39.50 13.97 -4.63
N PRO A 74 40.55 13.43 -5.27
CA PRO A 74 41.70 14.23 -5.66
C PRO A 74 41.25 15.40 -6.54
N ASP A 75 41.85 16.55 -6.31
CA ASP A 75 41.52 17.83 -6.95
C ASP A 75 41.54 17.71 -8.48
N SER A 76 40.47 18.16 -9.14
CA SER A 76 40.31 18.10 -10.60
C SER A 76 41.27 19.01 -11.37
N SER A 77 42.08 19.80 -10.66
CA SER A 77 43.19 20.58 -11.23
C SER A 77 44.36 19.72 -11.71
N LEU A 78 44.39 18.42 -11.36
CA LEU A 78 45.30 17.45 -11.97
C LEU A 78 44.77 17.06 -13.35
N THR A 79 45.57 17.39 -14.37
CA THR A 79 45.40 17.45 -15.84
C THR A 79 44.83 16.22 -16.56
N TRP A 80 44.27 15.23 -15.85
CA TRP A 80 43.73 14.00 -16.45
C TRP A 80 42.20 13.88 -16.38
N ALA A 81 41.48 14.86 -15.83
CA ALA A 81 40.02 14.82 -15.80
C ALA A 81 39.46 14.77 -17.24
N PRO A 82 38.75 13.70 -17.64
CA PRO A 82 38.18 13.62 -18.98
C PRO A 82 37.14 14.72 -19.11
N MET A 83 37.30 15.59 -20.11
CA MET A 83 36.30 16.58 -20.47
C MET A 83 34.97 15.88 -20.70
N LEU A 84 34.01 16.09 -19.79
CA LEU A 84 32.65 15.61 -19.98
C LEU A 84 32.05 16.37 -21.16
N THR A 85 32.05 15.75 -22.33
CA THR A 85 31.38 16.29 -23.50
C THR A 85 29.88 16.41 -23.22
N ARG A 86 29.30 17.55 -23.62
CA ARG A 86 27.87 17.81 -23.53
C ARG A 86 27.12 16.67 -24.23
N ARG A 87 26.18 16.01 -23.52
CA ARG A 87 25.34 14.97 -24.12
C ARG A 87 24.59 15.55 -25.33
N ASP A 88 24.70 14.85 -26.45
CA ASP A 88 23.93 15.12 -27.66
C ASP A 88 22.46 14.75 -27.43
N SER A 89 21.56 15.70 -27.62
CA SER A 89 20.12 15.54 -27.38
C SER A 89 19.44 14.59 -28.36
N HIS A 90 20.10 14.23 -29.46
CA HIS A 90 19.56 13.35 -30.51
C HIS A 90 20.05 11.90 -30.43
N ALA A 91 20.87 11.55 -29.43
CA ALA A 91 21.34 10.18 -29.26
C ALA A 91 20.23 9.23 -28.77
N THR A 92 20.17 8.03 -29.36
CA THR A 92 19.20 6.99 -29.00
C THR A 92 19.42 6.55 -27.55
N PRO A 93 18.38 6.50 -26.69
CA PRO A 93 18.55 6.16 -25.28
C PRO A 93 19.03 4.72 -25.14
N THR A 94 20.23 4.53 -24.58
CA THR A 94 20.69 3.22 -24.13
C THR A 94 19.98 2.83 -22.84
N PRO A 95 19.69 1.53 -22.63
CA PRO A 95 19.01 1.07 -21.42
C PRO A 95 19.85 1.39 -20.18
N ILE A 96 19.27 2.17 -19.26
CA ILE A 96 19.88 2.51 -17.98
C ILE A 96 19.96 1.23 -17.13
N ALA A 97 21.17 0.82 -16.74
CA ALA A 97 21.34 -0.20 -15.71
C ALA A 97 20.64 0.28 -14.42
N GLN A 98 19.63 -0.46 -13.98
CA GLN A 98 18.86 -0.12 -12.78
C GLN A 98 19.79 -0.18 -11.56
N LEU A 99 20.08 0.97 -10.95
CA LEU A 99 20.74 1.00 -9.66
C LEU A 99 19.80 0.46 -8.57
N PRO A 100 20.31 -0.26 -7.55
CA PRO A 100 19.51 -0.67 -6.41
C PRO A 100 18.91 0.56 -5.72
N ARG A 101 17.60 0.48 -5.45
CA ARG A 101 16.81 1.52 -4.77
C ARG A 101 17.41 1.78 -3.38
N ALA A 102 17.78 3.02 -3.08
CA ALA A 102 18.27 3.41 -1.76
C ALA A 102 17.23 3.09 -0.68
N GLY A 103 17.67 2.46 0.39
CA GLY A 103 16.84 1.98 1.50
C GLY A 103 16.14 3.11 2.26
N GLN A 104 14.99 2.76 2.84
CA GLN A 104 14.21 3.62 3.72
C GLN A 104 15.03 4.11 4.93
N PRO A 105 14.81 5.33 5.43
CA PRO A 105 15.44 5.78 6.67
C PRO A 105 14.94 4.94 7.85
N ALA A 106 15.87 4.30 8.57
CA ALA A 106 15.58 3.65 9.84
C ALA A 106 15.48 4.71 10.95
N LEU A 107 14.35 4.75 11.66
CA LEU A 107 14.21 5.52 12.90
C LEU A 107 15.17 4.97 13.97
N PRO A 108 15.87 5.82 14.73
CA PRO A 108 16.81 5.38 15.76
C PRO A 108 16.07 4.77 16.97
N PRO A 109 16.61 3.70 17.59
CA PRO A 109 16.07 3.16 18.83
C PRO A 109 16.44 4.09 19.99
N GLY A 110 15.44 4.72 20.62
CA GLY A 110 15.63 5.50 21.86
C GLY A 110 14.80 6.77 22.04
N ALA A 111 13.93 7.14 21.10
CA ALA A 111 13.04 8.29 21.30
C ALA A 111 11.96 7.96 22.36
N ILE A 112 12.02 8.65 23.49
CA ILE A 112 10.98 8.65 24.53
C ILE A 112 9.72 9.25 23.90
N LEU A 113 8.63 8.49 23.90
CA LEU A 113 7.34 8.93 23.38
C LEU A 113 6.75 10.01 24.33
N PRO A 114 6.38 11.21 23.86
CA PRO A 114 5.48 12.08 24.62
C PRO A 114 4.11 11.38 24.81
N PRO A 115 3.30 11.77 25.81
CA PRO A 115 1.99 11.16 26.03
C PRO A 115 1.19 11.16 24.73
N THR A 116 0.71 9.96 24.37
CA THR A 116 -0.13 9.67 23.20
C THR A 116 -1.35 10.57 23.18
N THR A 117 -1.24 11.70 22.48
CA THR A 117 -2.35 12.20 21.68
C THR A 117 -2.58 11.20 20.55
N PRO A 118 -3.84 10.85 20.21
CA PRO A 118 -4.10 9.99 19.08
C PRO A 118 -3.50 10.64 17.83
N LEU A 119 -2.42 10.03 17.32
CA LEU A 119 -1.91 10.34 15.99
C LEU A 119 -3.10 10.16 15.02
N PRO A 120 -3.38 11.13 14.14
CA PRO A 120 -4.27 10.88 13.01
C PRO A 120 -3.70 9.67 12.29
N GLY A 121 -4.43 8.55 12.34
CA GLY A 121 -4.05 7.39 11.55
C GLY A 121 -3.88 7.81 10.09
N PRO A 122 -3.03 7.12 9.32
CA PRO A 122 -2.90 7.39 7.89
C PRO A 122 -4.31 7.47 7.30
N SER A 123 -4.63 8.61 6.69
CA SER A 123 -5.94 8.86 6.09
C SER A 123 -6.35 7.66 5.24
N ALA A 124 -7.62 7.29 5.30
CA ALA A 124 -8.15 6.17 4.52
C ALA A 124 -7.66 6.27 3.06
N PRO A 125 -7.18 5.16 2.46
CA PRO A 125 -6.59 5.19 1.14
C PRO A 125 -7.58 5.74 0.12
N ILE A 126 -7.15 6.79 -0.60
CA ILE A 126 -7.96 7.50 -1.58
C ILE A 126 -7.73 6.86 -2.94
N PRO A 127 -8.78 6.50 -3.70
CA PRO A 127 -8.61 6.03 -5.06
C PRO A 127 -8.12 7.18 -5.96
N VAL A 128 -7.06 6.94 -6.73
CA VAL A 128 -6.42 7.92 -7.61
C VAL A 128 -6.11 7.34 -8.98
N GLN A 129 -6.16 8.18 -10.01
CA GLN A 129 -5.67 7.87 -11.35
C GLN A 129 -4.34 8.61 -11.57
N CYS A 130 -3.28 7.87 -11.86
CA CYS A 130 -1.95 8.46 -12.01
C CYS A 130 -1.44 8.36 -13.43
N ASP A 131 -0.86 9.47 -13.89
CA ASP A 131 -0.15 9.60 -15.16
C ASP A 131 1.35 9.87 -14.91
N ALA A 132 2.11 10.16 -15.96
CA ALA A 132 3.55 10.39 -15.85
C ALA A 132 3.91 11.66 -15.05
N GLY A 133 2.99 12.62 -14.91
CA GLY A 133 3.19 13.90 -14.24
C GLY A 133 2.62 14.01 -12.82
N GLY A 134 1.76 13.07 -12.41
CA GLY A 134 1.06 13.16 -11.13
C GLY A 134 -0.13 12.24 -10.99
N CYS A 135 -0.94 12.47 -9.97
CA CYS A 135 -2.13 11.69 -9.67
C CYS A 135 -3.35 12.60 -9.49
N LEU A 136 -4.50 12.17 -9.98
CA LEU A 136 -5.80 12.82 -9.78
C LEU A 136 -6.66 11.98 -8.84
N ASP A 137 -7.26 12.59 -7.81
CA ASP A 137 -8.23 11.90 -6.97
C ASP A 137 -9.66 11.94 -7.54
N ALA A 138 -10.57 11.19 -6.91
CA ALA A 138 -12.00 11.17 -7.29
C ALA A 138 -12.71 12.53 -7.13
N SER A 139 -12.10 13.46 -6.38
CA SER A 139 -12.60 14.82 -6.16
C SER A 139 -12.11 15.80 -7.23
N GLY A 140 -11.23 15.35 -8.15
CA GLY A 140 -10.63 16.18 -9.19
C GLY A 140 -9.38 16.95 -8.76
N ILE A 141 -8.82 16.67 -7.58
CA ILE A 141 -7.59 17.31 -7.13
C ILE A 141 -6.37 16.62 -7.74
N TYR A 142 -5.46 17.42 -8.31
CA TYR A 142 -4.22 16.95 -8.89
C TYR A 142 -3.05 17.07 -7.92
N TYR A 143 -2.28 15.98 -7.81
CA TYR A 143 -1.14 15.82 -6.94
C TYR A 143 0.09 15.68 -7.81
N HIS A 144 1.02 16.63 -7.69
CA HIS A 144 2.21 16.69 -8.55
C HIS A 144 3.33 15.84 -7.97
N GLY A 145 4.02 15.09 -8.82
CA GLY A 145 5.23 14.37 -8.41
C GLY A 145 5.48 13.08 -9.17
N PRO A 146 6.67 12.49 -9.00
CA PRO A 146 7.01 11.22 -9.62
C PRO A 146 6.18 10.07 -9.04
N PRO A 147 5.98 8.97 -9.81
CA PRO A 147 5.27 7.80 -9.33
C PRO A 147 5.88 7.25 -8.03
N GLY A 148 5.02 7.02 -7.03
CA GLY A 148 5.38 6.56 -5.69
C GLY A 148 5.45 7.65 -4.60
N GLN A 149 5.74 8.90 -4.93
CA GLN A 149 5.69 10.03 -3.99
C GLN A 149 5.14 11.28 -4.68
N VAL A 150 3.92 11.66 -4.34
CA VAL A 150 3.21 12.82 -4.90
C VAL A 150 2.90 13.82 -3.81
N ILE A 151 2.81 15.09 -4.17
CA ILE A 151 2.60 16.21 -3.24
C ILE A 151 1.22 16.80 -3.49
N SER A 152 0.43 16.94 -2.44
CA SER A 152 -0.88 17.60 -2.53
C SER A 152 -0.73 19.09 -2.81
N PRO A 153 -1.78 19.77 -3.31
CA PRO A 153 -1.77 21.24 -3.39
C PRO A 153 -1.58 21.91 -2.03
N SER A 154 -1.91 21.22 -0.94
CA SER A 154 -1.67 21.67 0.43
C SER A 154 -0.24 21.41 0.93
N GLY A 155 0.65 20.90 0.09
CA GLY A 155 2.06 20.63 0.40
C GLY A 155 2.31 19.35 1.22
N LYS A 156 1.29 18.50 1.40
CA LYS A 156 1.41 17.21 2.09
C LYS A 156 2.09 16.19 1.18
N VAL A 157 2.99 15.38 1.73
CA VAL A 157 3.59 14.27 0.99
C VAL A 157 2.66 13.07 1.07
N CYS A 158 2.35 12.50 -0.08
CA CYS A 158 1.49 11.35 -0.23
C CYS A 158 2.23 10.18 -0.89
N SER A 159 2.07 8.99 -0.32
CA SER A 159 2.57 7.73 -0.86
C SER A 159 1.54 7.14 -1.82
N GLN A 160 1.96 6.80 -3.03
CA GLN A 160 1.11 6.21 -4.06
C GLN A 160 1.46 4.74 -4.31
N SER A 161 0.44 3.88 -4.33
CA SER A 161 0.58 2.44 -4.59
C SER A 161 -0.61 1.90 -5.37
N GLY A 162 -0.40 1.56 -6.64
CA GLY A 162 -1.35 0.74 -7.42
C GLY A 162 -2.76 1.32 -7.55
N GLY A 163 -2.90 2.64 -7.76
CA GLY A 163 -4.20 3.31 -7.88
C GLY A 163 -4.80 3.80 -6.55
N TRP A 164 -4.05 3.65 -5.45
CA TRP A 164 -4.43 4.17 -4.13
C TRP A 164 -3.35 5.12 -3.62
N MET A 165 -3.77 6.10 -2.83
CA MET A 165 -2.89 7.12 -2.27
C MET A 165 -3.21 7.39 -0.80
N THR A 166 -2.16 7.56 0.00
CA THR A 166 -2.24 7.92 1.42
C THR A 166 -1.33 9.10 1.70
N CYS A 167 -1.90 10.16 2.27
CA CYS A 167 -1.17 11.38 2.63
C CYS A 167 -0.86 11.42 4.13
N TYR A 168 0.30 11.98 4.47
CA TYR A 168 0.79 12.13 5.85
C TYR A 168 0.97 13.62 6.18
#